data_AF-A0A969KP10-F1
#
_entry.id   AF-A0A969KP10-F1
#
_cell.length_a   1.000
_cell.length_b   1.000
_cell.length_c   1.000
_cell.angle_alpha   90.00
_cell.angle_beta   90.00
_cell.angle_gamma   90.00
#
_symmetry.space_group_name_H-M   'P 1'
#
loop_
_entity.id
_entity.type
_entity.pdbx_description
1 polymer ?
#
loop_
_entity_poly.entity_id
_entity_poly.type
_entity_poly.pdbx_seq_one_letter_code
_entity_poly.pdbx_strand_id
1 'polypeptide(L)'
;MSRGSAIAWLGSSGFLANTLLFALLAALMLLAGHIQTAYINLFGLGVWAICPHLPWSSWRSAGALFADLWPRLSVYVGGVILGVLLCAGQLLPTLELSPLGLRSGGLDYWDATSFSLRPLKLHWTLLPSYGLADLSVIFETLGYTEFVAYMGWIGLVLAGFALWRGRSQGIAFGLLFAALGLFLALGRWNPAYYLLYKLAPGFDLFRAPARWMMLYTLGMAVLAGSGLDLMAARLARARSRTVFAAAVSVLIALEMVVASRALPHTQTTAPQAVYDVRTAPAFLLSDPERGVLGAAGSGRFLSMSTITFDPGDMADLRRILLESDPPQLTESAFDQLIVALKGQEILAPNLPLLWRVPAVDGFDGGVLPLARYLGFLTLFIPEEQLVPDGRLREQVAQMPNARLLNLLNVQYVITDKVRDLWFDGVYYDRQIGAHLSADSPVVEIEVALPFPPPTST
;
A
#
# COMPACT_ATOMS: atom_id res chain seq x y z
N MET A 1 -29.72 -35.18 -14.85
CA MET A 1 -28.48 -35.63 -15.52
C MET A 1 -27.40 -35.82 -14.45
N SER A 2 -26.48 -36.75 -14.69
CA SER A 2 -25.78 -37.66 -13.76
C SER A 2 -25.12 -37.09 -12.49
N ARG A 3 -25.27 -37.84 -11.37
CA ARG A 3 -24.47 -37.79 -10.13
C ARG A 3 -22.99 -38.20 -10.28
N GLY A 4 -22.47 -38.28 -11.52
CA GLY A 4 -21.20 -38.94 -11.84
C GLY A 4 -20.01 -38.04 -12.13
N SER A 5 -20.18 -36.71 -12.17
CA SER A 5 -19.12 -35.80 -12.66
C SER A 5 -18.15 -35.29 -11.60
N ALA A 6 -18.54 -35.24 -10.33
CA ALA A 6 -17.65 -34.72 -9.28
C ALA A 6 -16.54 -35.72 -8.87
N ILE A 7 -16.83 -37.02 -8.92
CA ILE A 7 -15.87 -38.09 -8.55
C ILE A 7 -14.87 -38.37 -9.69
N ALA A 8 -15.28 -38.17 -10.94
CA ALA A 8 -14.41 -38.37 -12.11
C ALA A 8 -13.24 -37.38 -12.19
N TRP A 9 -13.34 -36.21 -11.52
CA TRP A 9 -12.27 -35.19 -11.47
C TRP A 9 -11.14 -35.54 -10.46
N LEU A 10 -11.31 -36.63 -9.69
CA LEU A 10 -10.45 -37.04 -8.59
C LEU A 10 -9.98 -38.50 -8.74
N GLY A 11 -9.68 -38.93 -9.96
CA GLY A 11 -8.74 -40.04 -10.13
C GLY A 11 -7.41 -39.72 -9.42
N SER A 12 -6.64 -40.72 -8.98
CA SER A 12 -5.37 -40.52 -8.26
C SER A 12 -4.42 -39.56 -8.99
N SER A 13 -4.37 -39.63 -10.33
CA SER A 13 -3.62 -38.70 -11.19
C SER A 13 -4.15 -37.27 -11.16
N GLY A 14 -5.48 -37.08 -11.11
CA GLY A 14 -6.11 -35.77 -11.02
C GLY A 14 -5.91 -35.12 -9.64
N PHE A 15 -6.02 -35.91 -8.57
CA PHE A 15 -5.78 -35.43 -7.21
C PHE A 15 -4.36 -34.85 -7.04
N LEU A 16 -3.33 -35.60 -7.48
CA LEU A 16 -1.95 -35.17 -7.38
C LEU A 16 -1.70 -33.91 -8.23
N ALA A 17 -2.16 -33.90 -9.48
CA ALA A 17 -2.01 -32.76 -10.38
C ALA A 17 -2.66 -31.50 -9.82
N ASN A 18 -3.90 -31.60 -9.31
CA ASN A 18 -4.61 -30.48 -8.69
C ASN A 18 -3.90 -29.97 -7.43
N THR A 19 -3.37 -30.87 -6.61
CA THR A 19 -2.61 -30.50 -5.40
C THR A 19 -1.32 -29.75 -5.77
N LEU A 20 -0.57 -30.24 -6.77
CA LEU A 20 0.66 -29.59 -7.22
C LEU A 20 0.38 -28.24 -7.88
N LEU A 21 -0.67 -28.14 -8.70
CA LEU A 21 -1.08 -26.87 -9.30
C LEU A 21 -1.48 -25.86 -8.22
N PHE A 22 -2.29 -26.29 -7.24
CA PHE A 22 -2.69 -25.42 -6.15
C PHE A 22 -1.50 -25.00 -5.28
N ALA A 23 -0.55 -25.91 -5.02
CA ALA A 23 0.70 -25.58 -4.33
C ALA A 23 1.52 -24.52 -5.07
N LEU A 24 1.62 -24.61 -6.40
CA LEU A 24 2.31 -23.60 -7.20
C LEU A 24 1.63 -22.23 -7.08
N LEU A 25 0.30 -22.18 -7.17
CA LEU A 25 -0.46 -20.94 -7.01
C LEU A 25 -0.32 -20.36 -5.59
N ALA A 26 -0.37 -21.21 -4.57
CA ALA A 26 -0.14 -20.82 -3.18
C ALA A 26 1.28 -20.26 -2.97
N ALA A 27 2.29 -20.92 -3.55
CA ALA A 27 3.68 -20.47 -3.50
C ALA A 27 3.85 -19.11 -4.19
N LEU A 28 3.25 -18.90 -5.36
CA LEU A 28 3.28 -17.60 -6.05
C LEU A 28 2.67 -16.48 -5.20
N MET A 29 1.54 -16.75 -4.54
CA MET A 29 0.90 -15.78 -3.64
C MET A 29 1.78 -15.45 -2.42
N LEU A 30 2.48 -16.44 -1.86
CA LEU A 30 3.37 -16.27 -0.70
C LEU A 30 4.68 -15.54 -1.08
N LEU A 31 5.29 -15.89 -2.21
CA LEU A 31 6.51 -15.24 -2.73
C LEU A 31 6.29 -13.78 -3.12
N ALA A 32 5.05 -13.39 -3.45
CA ALA A 32 4.71 -11.98 -3.66
C ALA A 32 4.89 -11.10 -2.40
N GLY A 33 5.06 -11.71 -1.21
CA GLY A 33 5.48 -11.01 0.01
C GLY A 33 4.38 -10.33 0.80
N HIS A 34 3.16 -10.23 0.27
CA HIS A 34 2.03 -9.60 0.98
C HIS A 34 1.17 -10.64 1.73
N ILE A 35 1.63 -11.07 2.90
CA ILE A 35 1.03 -12.16 3.69
C ILE A 35 -0.47 -11.98 3.98
N GLN A 36 -0.94 -10.76 4.25
CA GLN A 36 -2.37 -10.53 4.48
C GLN A 36 -3.23 -10.84 3.25
N THR A 37 -2.74 -10.56 2.05
CA THR A 37 -3.49 -10.83 0.80
C THR A 37 -3.51 -12.32 0.52
N ALA A 38 -2.40 -13.01 0.78
CA ALA A 38 -2.35 -14.47 0.76
C ALA A 38 -3.33 -15.08 1.76
N TYR A 39 -3.41 -14.55 2.99
CA TYR A 39 -4.37 -14.97 4.00
C TYR A 39 -5.83 -14.79 3.54
N ILE A 40 -6.21 -13.62 3.02
CA ILE A 40 -7.57 -13.36 2.53
C ILE A 40 -7.92 -14.30 1.37
N ASN A 41 -7.00 -14.53 0.42
CA ASN A 41 -7.21 -15.45 -0.68
C ASN A 41 -7.39 -16.90 -0.20
N LEU A 42 -6.50 -17.39 0.66
CA LEU A 42 -6.59 -18.75 1.21
C LEU A 42 -7.86 -18.91 2.07
N PHE A 43 -8.23 -17.91 2.87
CA PHE A 43 -9.48 -17.89 3.61
C PHE A 43 -10.68 -18.01 2.67
N GLY A 44 -10.75 -17.18 1.62
CA GLY A 44 -11.79 -17.24 0.61
C GLY A 44 -11.86 -18.61 -0.07
N LEU A 45 -10.71 -19.17 -0.46
CA LEU A 45 -10.63 -20.51 -1.05
C LEU A 45 -11.04 -21.62 -0.09
N GLY A 46 -10.73 -21.48 1.20
CA GLY A 46 -11.18 -22.38 2.26
C GLY A 46 -12.71 -22.35 2.42
N VAL A 47 -13.30 -21.14 2.46
CA VAL A 47 -14.76 -20.97 2.45
C VAL A 47 -15.36 -21.61 1.19
N TRP A 48 -14.76 -21.40 0.02
CA TRP A 48 -15.21 -22.00 -1.22
C TRP A 48 -15.12 -23.54 -1.20
N ALA A 49 -14.05 -24.11 -0.64
CA ALA A 49 -13.89 -25.56 -0.54
C ALA A 49 -14.97 -26.22 0.34
N ILE A 50 -15.47 -25.49 1.35
CA ILE A 50 -16.49 -25.95 2.31
C ILE A 50 -17.91 -25.66 1.82
N CYS A 51 -18.14 -24.52 1.15
CA CYS A 51 -19.45 -24.13 0.64
C CYS A 51 -19.90 -25.09 -0.46
N PRO A 52 -20.98 -25.87 -0.24
CA PRO A 52 -21.39 -26.85 -1.22
C PRO A 52 -21.98 -26.14 -2.42
N HIS A 53 -21.45 -26.46 -3.58
CA HIS A 53 -22.15 -26.34 -4.86
C HIS A 53 -23.36 -27.30 -4.95
N LEU A 54 -23.85 -27.87 -3.85
CA LEU A 54 -24.97 -28.81 -3.87
C LEU A 54 -26.19 -28.20 -3.18
N PRO A 55 -27.41 -28.43 -3.71
CA PRO A 55 -28.62 -27.99 -3.05
C PRO A 55 -28.70 -28.62 -1.65
N TRP A 56 -29.13 -27.85 -0.65
CA TRP A 56 -29.30 -28.29 0.74
C TRP A 56 -30.05 -29.64 0.89
N SER A 57 -30.91 -29.99 -0.08
CA SER A 57 -31.60 -31.28 -0.18
C SER A 57 -30.69 -32.50 -0.36
N SER A 58 -29.40 -32.31 -0.62
CA SER A 58 -28.41 -33.37 -0.84
C SER A 58 -27.79 -33.89 0.47
N TRP A 59 -27.94 -33.13 1.55
CA TRP A 59 -27.34 -33.39 2.85
C TRP A 59 -28.16 -34.41 3.65
N ARG A 60 -28.12 -35.67 3.22
CA ARG A 60 -28.90 -36.75 3.87
C ARG A 60 -28.20 -37.34 5.10
N SER A 61 -26.88 -37.18 5.24
CA SER A 61 -26.12 -37.61 6.43
C SER A 61 -24.77 -36.88 6.52
N ALA A 62 -24.20 -36.79 7.73
CA ALA A 62 -22.87 -36.20 7.97
C ALA A 62 -21.75 -36.95 7.21
N GLY A 63 -21.87 -38.27 7.06
CA GLY A 63 -20.91 -39.09 6.31
C GLY A 63 -20.88 -38.78 4.81
N ALA A 64 -22.03 -38.49 4.19
CA ALA A 64 -22.10 -38.09 2.80
C ALA A 64 -21.48 -36.70 2.57
N LEU A 65 -21.71 -35.76 3.50
CA LEU A 65 -21.06 -34.45 3.47
C LEU A 65 -19.54 -34.57 3.58
N PHE A 66 -19.05 -35.39 4.51
CA PHE A 66 -17.62 -35.62 4.68
C PHE A 66 -16.97 -36.22 3.43
N ALA A 67 -17.59 -37.25 2.83
CA ALA A 67 -17.09 -37.90 1.63
C ALA A 67 -16.99 -36.93 0.42
N ASP A 68 -17.92 -35.98 0.30
CA ASP A 68 -17.91 -34.98 -0.78
C ASP A 68 -16.88 -33.86 -0.55
N LEU A 69 -16.67 -33.45 0.71
CA LEU A 69 -15.74 -32.37 1.06
C LEU A 69 -14.29 -32.85 1.15
N TRP A 70 -14.06 -34.08 1.58
CA TRP A 70 -12.73 -34.59 1.90
C TRP A 70 -11.71 -34.45 0.77
N PRO A 71 -12.03 -34.79 -0.50
CA PRO A 71 -11.06 -34.65 -1.58
C PRO A 71 -10.66 -33.20 -1.84
N ARG A 72 -11.61 -32.26 -1.72
CA ARG A 72 -11.35 -30.82 -1.94
C ARG A 72 -10.51 -30.24 -0.80
N LEU A 73 -10.88 -30.58 0.44
CA LEU A 73 -10.13 -30.18 1.61
C LEU A 73 -8.72 -30.79 1.59
N SER A 74 -8.56 -32.02 1.09
CA SER A 74 -7.25 -32.65 0.93
C SER A 74 -6.38 -31.94 -0.10
N VAL A 75 -6.94 -31.56 -1.26
CA VAL A 75 -6.22 -30.73 -2.26
C VAL A 75 -5.85 -29.37 -1.66
N TYR A 76 -6.79 -28.71 -0.97
CA TYR A 76 -6.57 -27.41 -0.34
C TYR A 76 -5.47 -27.49 0.73
N VAL A 77 -5.60 -28.35 1.72
CA VAL A 77 -4.63 -28.49 2.81
C VAL A 77 -3.28 -28.96 2.27
N GLY A 78 -3.27 -29.98 1.41
CA GLY A 78 -2.06 -30.51 0.80
C GLY A 78 -1.33 -29.46 -0.04
N GLY A 79 -2.06 -28.68 -0.83
CA GLY A 79 -1.48 -27.63 -1.66
C GLY A 79 -0.99 -26.44 -0.85
N VAL A 80 -1.70 -26.01 0.21
CA VAL A 80 -1.18 -24.96 1.13
C VAL A 80 0.12 -25.42 1.77
N ILE A 81 0.17 -26.65 2.30
CA ILE A 81 1.38 -27.20 2.94
C ILE A 81 2.55 -27.24 1.94
N LEU A 82 2.35 -27.82 0.75
CA LEU A 82 3.39 -27.85 -0.27
C LEU A 82 3.82 -26.44 -0.69
N GLY A 83 2.86 -25.52 -0.86
CA GLY A 83 3.16 -24.12 -1.22
C GLY A 83 4.03 -23.43 -0.17
N VAL A 84 3.72 -23.59 1.11
CA VAL A 84 4.54 -23.09 2.23
C VAL A 84 5.94 -23.69 2.21
N LEU A 85 6.05 -25.01 1.97
CA LEU A 85 7.35 -25.69 1.88
C LEU A 85 8.20 -25.17 0.70
N LEU A 86 7.59 -24.93 -0.47
CA LEU A 86 8.26 -24.32 -1.62
C LEU A 86 8.78 -22.91 -1.32
N CYS A 87 8.12 -22.19 -0.41
CA CYS A 87 8.50 -20.86 0.03
C CYS A 87 9.41 -20.84 1.27
N ALA A 88 9.92 -21.98 1.73
CA ALA A 88 10.68 -22.08 2.97
C ALA A 88 11.89 -21.12 3.03
N GLY A 89 12.57 -20.89 1.90
CA GLY A 89 13.71 -19.97 1.83
C GLY A 89 13.36 -18.52 2.20
N GLN A 90 12.12 -18.08 2.00
CA GLN A 90 11.62 -16.77 2.41
C GLN A 90 10.91 -16.82 3.77
N LEU A 91 10.11 -17.87 4.00
CA LEU A 91 9.27 -17.96 5.20
C LEU A 91 10.05 -18.33 6.45
N LEU A 92 11.10 -19.15 6.37
CA LEU A 92 11.90 -19.51 7.56
C LEU A 92 12.60 -18.30 8.18
N PRO A 93 13.34 -17.45 7.42
CA PRO A 93 13.89 -16.22 7.99
C PRO A 93 12.80 -15.28 8.52
N THR A 94 11.65 -15.22 7.86
CA THR A 94 10.51 -14.40 8.33
C THR A 94 9.98 -14.91 9.67
N LEU A 95 9.84 -16.23 9.83
CA LEU A 95 9.40 -16.87 11.08
C LEU A 95 10.43 -16.69 12.20
N GLU A 96 11.72 -16.70 11.89
CA GLU A 96 12.79 -16.43 12.86
C GLU A 96 12.76 -14.96 13.35
N LEU A 97 12.50 -14.02 12.44
CA LEU A 97 12.49 -12.59 12.74
C LEU A 97 11.17 -12.09 13.34
N SER A 98 10.03 -12.74 13.04
CA SER A 98 8.71 -12.29 13.50
C SER A 98 8.58 -12.14 15.04
N PRO A 99 9.13 -13.05 15.87
CA PRO A 99 9.12 -12.90 17.33
C PRO A 99 9.95 -11.71 17.84
N LEU A 100 10.91 -11.25 17.04
CA LEU A 100 11.78 -10.11 17.36
C LEU A 100 11.17 -8.77 16.93
N GLY A 101 10.04 -8.78 16.23
CA GLY A 101 9.28 -7.60 15.85
C GLY A 101 8.30 -7.14 16.93
N LEU A 102 7.69 -5.98 16.72
CA LEU A 102 6.68 -5.39 17.60
C LEU A 102 5.41 -6.22 17.78
N ARG A 103 5.12 -7.11 16.83
CA ARG A 103 3.84 -7.82 16.72
C ARG A 103 3.93 -9.28 17.19
N SER A 104 4.91 -9.60 18.03
CA SER A 104 5.16 -10.96 18.50
C SER A 104 3.97 -11.57 19.28
N GLY A 105 3.10 -10.74 19.85
CA GLY A 105 1.87 -11.14 20.54
C GLY A 105 0.56 -10.93 19.76
N GLY A 106 0.64 -10.61 18.46
CA GLY A 106 -0.52 -10.15 17.69
C GLY A 106 -0.82 -8.66 17.88
N LEU A 107 -1.88 -8.18 17.25
CA LEU A 107 -2.37 -6.81 17.40
C LEU A 107 -3.48 -6.75 18.44
N ASP A 108 -3.57 -5.62 19.15
CA ASP A 108 -4.76 -5.35 19.94
C ASP A 108 -5.99 -5.18 19.01
N TYR A 109 -7.19 -5.16 19.60
CA TYR A 109 -8.41 -5.10 18.79
C TYR A 109 -8.53 -3.77 18.02
N TRP A 110 -8.03 -2.67 18.57
CA TRP A 110 -8.14 -1.34 17.94
C TRP A 110 -7.23 -1.21 16.73
N ASP A 111 -6.02 -1.75 16.82
CA ASP A 111 -5.03 -1.85 15.75
C ASP A 111 -5.46 -2.84 14.68
N ALA A 112 -5.91 -4.05 15.06
CA ALA A 112 -6.41 -5.05 14.13
C ALA A 112 -7.62 -4.54 13.33
N THR A 113 -8.46 -3.71 13.95
CA THR A 113 -9.62 -3.09 13.30
C THR A 113 -9.39 -1.65 12.82
N SER A 114 -8.15 -1.17 12.80
CA SER A 114 -7.81 0.09 12.12
C SER A 114 -8.13 -0.04 10.63
N PHE A 115 -8.56 1.04 9.98
CA PHE A 115 -9.07 1.02 8.59
C PHE A 115 -10.27 0.07 8.37
N SER A 116 -11.18 -0.03 9.35
CA SER A 116 -12.50 -0.66 9.17
C SER A 116 -13.37 0.18 8.23
N LEU A 117 -14.11 -0.49 7.34
CA LEU A 117 -15.04 0.16 6.42
C LEU A 117 -16.18 0.83 7.21
N ARG A 118 -16.30 2.16 7.09
CA ARG A 118 -17.34 2.92 7.79
C ARG A 118 -18.66 2.81 7.03
N PRO A 119 -19.77 2.31 7.62
CA PRO A 119 -21.04 2.11 6.91
C PRO A 119 -21.56 3.36 6.18
N LEU A 120 -21.43 4.54 6.79
CA LEU A 120 -21.88 5.81 6.21
C LEU A 120 -21.06 6.24 4.99
N LYS A 121 -19.82 5.76 4.85
CA LYS A 121 -18.93 6.06 3.72
C LYS A 121 -18.97 4.98 2.62
N LEU A 122 -19.86 3.98 2.74
CA LEU A 122 -19.91 2.85 1.80
C LEU A 122 -20.15 3.27 0.34
N HIS A 123 -20.92 4.33 0.11
CA HIS A 123 -21.15 4.84 -1.24
C HIS A 123 -19.84 5.33 -1.90
N TRP A 124 -18.90 5.93 -1.15
CA TRP A 124 -17.58 6.31 -1.65
C TRP A 124 -16.66 5.11 -1.91
N THR A 125 -16.93 3.99 -1.24
CA THR A 125 -16.24 2.72 -1.49
C THR A 125 -16.74 2.03 -2.75
N LEU A 126 -18.06 2.07 -2.99
CA LEU A 126 -18.70 1.31 -4.05
C LEU A 126 -18.94 2.08 -5.34
N LEU A 127 -18.86 3.41 -5.32
CA LEU A 127 -19.10 4.30 -6.45
C LEU A 127 -17.87 5.18 -6.71
N PRO A 128 -17.63 5.61 -7.96
CA PRO A 128 -16.49 6.44 -8.28
C PRO A 128 -16.75 7.88 -7.85
N SER A 129 -15.72 8.60 -7.40
CA SER A 129 -15.83 10.05 -7.16
C SER A 129 -15.77 10.86 -8.47
N TYR A 130 -15.30 10.27 -9.57
CA TYR A 130 -14.99 10.95 -10.83
C TYR A 130 -14.10 12.20 -10.65
N GLY A 131 -13.30 12.25 -9.58
CA GLY A 131 -12.45 13.38 -9.26
C GLY A 131 -13.20 14.58 -8.71
N LEU A 132 -14.52 14.46 -8.48
CA LEU A 132 -15.35 15.50 -7.87
C LEU A 132 -15.16 15.62 -6.37
N ALA A 133 -14.51 14.63 -5.75
CA ALA A 133 -14.23 14.62 -4.32
C ALA A 133 -12.88 13.96 -4.04
N ASP A 134 -12.14 14.54 -3.10
CA ASP A 134 -10.90 14.01 -2.58
C ASP A 134 -11.18 12.90 -1.56
N LEU A 135 -10.84 11.66 -1.96
CA LEU A 135 -11.06 10.50 -1.12
C LEU A 135 -10.14 10.46 0.10
N SER A 136 -8.98 11.13 0.07
CA SER A 136 -8.10 11.23 1.23
C SER A 136 -8.75 12.04 2.35
N VAL A 137 -9.44 13.13 1.98
CA VAL A 137 -10.24 13.95 2.89
C VAL A 137 -11.47 13.20 3.37
N ILE A 138 -12.20 12.56 2.44
CA ILE A 138 -13.41 11.79 2.80
C ILE A 138 -13.08 10.66 3.77
N PHE A 139 -12.01 9.90 3.56
CA PHE A 139 -11.64 8.79 4.45
C PHE A 139 -10.74 9.20 5.61
N GLU A 140 -10.32 10.48 5.67
CA GLU A 140 -9.42 11.06 6.67
C GLU A 140 -8.06 10.33 6.74
N THR A 141 -7.55 9.86 5.59
CA THR A 141 -6.29 9.12 5.52
C THR A 141 -5.71 9.10 4.12
N LEU A 142 -4.38 9.16 4.02
CA LEU A 142 -3.66 8.93 2.76
C LEU A 142 -3.78 7.47 2.29
N GLY A 143 -4.08 6.53 3.18
CA GLY A 143 -4.38 5.13 2.85
C GLY A 143 -5.80 4.90 2.34
N TYR A 144 -6.45 5.90 1.73
CA TYR A 144 -7.85 5.81 1.30
C TYR A 144 -8.09 4.73 0.24
N THR A 145 -7.04 4.35 -0.49
CA THR A 145 -7.08 3.33 -1.55
C THR A 145 -7.51 1.96 -1.02
N GLU A 146 -7.27 1.68 0.26
CA GLU A 146 -7.70 0.47 0.96
C GLU A 146 -9.23 0.31 1.01
N PHE A 147 -9.97 1.42 0.90
CA PHE A 147 -11.44 1.43 0.96
C PHE A 147 -12.10 1.43 -0.42
N VAL A 148 -11.36 1.54 -1.52
CA VAL A 148 -11.94 1.66 -2.87
C VAL A 148 -12.23 0.27 -3.42
N ALA A 149 -13.51 0.00 -3.73
CA ALA A 149 -13.99 -1.26 -4.26
C ALA A 149 -15.03 -1.03 -5.38
N TYR A 150 -14.77 -0.02 -6.23
CA TYR A 150 -15.65 0.31 -7.35
C TYR A 150 -15.62 -0.77 -8.45
N MET A 151 -16.80 -1.20 -8.91
CA MET A 151 -16.97 -2.28 -9.89
C MET A 151 -17.39 -1.80 -11.31
N GLY A 152 -17.49 -0.49 -11.54
CA GLY A 152 -18.12 0.03 -12.76
C GLY A 152 -19.65 0.03 -12.66
N TRP A 153 -20.32 1.07 -13.15
CA TRP A 153 -21.78 1.09 -13.32
C TRP A 153 -22.25 -0.07 -14.17
N ILE A 154 -21.52 -0.40 -15.24
CA ILE A 154 -21.89 -1.52 -16.12
C ILE A 154 -21.78 -2.83 -15.35
N GLY A 155 -20.70 -3.02 -14.58
CA GLY A 155 -20.53 -4.18 -13.71
C GLY A 155 -21.64 -4.29 -12.66
N LEU A 156 -22.00 -3.19 -12.00
CA LEU A 156 -23.09 -3.13 -11.02
C LEU A 156 -24.46 -3.45 -11.64
N VAL A 157 -24.76 -2.92 -12.83
CA VAL A 157 -26.02 -3.19 -13.55
C VAL A 157 -26.10 -4.66 -13.96
N LEU A 158 -25.01 -5.24 -14.49
CA LEU A 158 -24.95 -6.66 -14.84
C LEU A 158 -25.11 -7.55 -13.59
N ALA A 159 -24.44 -7.22 -12.49
CA ALA A 159 -24.57 -7.94 -11.23
C ALA A 159 -26.01 -7.87 -10.68
N GLY A 160 -26.63 -6.69 -10.72
CA GLY A 160 -28.03 -6.50 -10.33
C GLY A 160 -29.00 -7.29 -11.22
N PHE A 161 -28.75 -7.35 -12.52
CA PHE A 161 -29.52 -8.16 -13.45
C PHE A 161 -29.41 -9.67 -13.14
N ALA A 162 -28.20 -10.13 -12.79
CA ALA A 162 -27.97 -11.51 -12.38
C ALA A 162 -28.80 -11.86 -11.14
N LEU A 163 -28.75 -11.01 -10.10
CA LEU A 163 -29.52 -11.20 -8.86
C LEU A 163 -31.03 -11.14 -9.10
N TRP A 164 -31.49 -10.31 -10.02
CA TRP A 164 -32.92 -10.17 -10.32
C TRP A 164 -33.49 -11.37 -11.09
N ARG A 165 -32.74 -11.90 -12.07
CA ARG A 165 -33.27 -12.86 -13.05
C ARG A 165 -32.70 -14.27 -12.93
N GLY A 166 -31.54 -14.43 -12.33
CA GLY A 166 -30.83 -15.70 -12.27
C GLY A 166 -30.99 -16.43 -10.94
N ARG A 167 -30.89 -17.76 -11.00
CA ARG A 167 -30.85 -18.65 -9.83
C ARG A 167 -29.81 -19.74 -10.01
N SER A 168 -28.61 -19.36 -10.48
CA SER A 168 -27.50 -20.28 -10.69
C SER A 168 -26.64 -20.40 -9.43
N GLN A 169 -25.86 -21.48 -9.35
CA GLN A 169 -24.86 -21.64 -8.30
C GLN A 169 -23.77 -20.56 -8.37
N GLY A 170 -23.43 -20.09 -9.57
CA GLY A 170 -22.51 -18.96 -9.75
C GLY A 170 -23.03 -17.67 -9.11
N ILE A 171 -24.35 -17.41 -9.20
CA ILE A 171 -24.97 -16.26 -8.54
C ILE A 171 -24.98 -16.42 -7.02
N ALA A 172 -25.29 -17.60 -6.51
CA ALA A 172 -25.23 -17.87 -5.08
C ALA A 172 -23.80 -17.69 -4.54
N PHE A 173 -22.79 -18.18 -5.28
CA PHE A 173 -21.37 -17.97 -4.98
C PHE A 173 -21.01 -16.49 -4.99
N GLY A 174 -21.36 -15.77 -6.06
CA GLY A 174 -21.06 -14.36 -6.19
C GLY A 174 -21.69 -13.52 -5.08
N LEU A 175 -22.95 -13.81 -4.72
CA LEU A 175 -23.64 -13.18 -3.60
C LEU A 175 -22.99 -13.50 -2.25
N LEU A 176 -22.61 -14.76 -2.02
CA LEU A 176 -21.93 -15.17 -0.79
C LEU A 176 -20.62 -14.39 -0.62
N PHE A 177 -19.77 -14.33 -1.64
CA PHE A 177 -18.48 -13.65 -1.57
C PHE A 177 -18.62 -12.12 -1.49
N ALA A 178 -19.58 -11.55 -2.22
CA ALA A 178 -19.96 -10.14 -2.10
C ALA A 178 -20.36 -9.78 -0.66
N ALA A 179 -21.28 -10.57 -0.08
CA ALA A 179 -21.75 -10.36 1.27
C ALA A 179 -20.67 -10.63 2.32
N LEU A 180 -19.87 -11.68 2.15
CA LEU A 180 -18.79 -12.03 3.07
C LEU A 180 -17.70 -10.97 3.11
N GLY A 181 -17.26 -10.49 1.93
CA GLY A 181 -16.27 -9.41 1.82
C GLY A 181 -16.76 -8.14 2.51
N LEU A 182 -18.00 -7.72 2.23
CA LEU A 182 -18.60 -6.55 2.88
C LEU A 182 -18.73 -6.75 4.40
N PHE A 183 -19.23 -7.90 4.84
CA PHE A 183 -19.43 -8.24 6.25
C PHE A 183 -18.13 -8.21 7.05
N LEU A 184 -17.05 -8.77 6.51
CA LEU A 184 -15.74 -8.75 7.16
C LEU A 184 -15.09 -7.36 7.07
N ALA A 185 -15.28 -6.63 5.96
CA ALA A 185 -14.70 -5.31 5.77
C ALA A 185 -15.20 -4.26 6.77
N LEU A 186 -16.42 -4.43 7.29
CA LEU A 186 -16.97 -3.58 8.36
C LEU A 186 -16.13 -3.58 9.64
N GLY A 187 -15.31 -4.61 9.88
CA GLY A 187 -14.38 -4.67 11.01
C GLY A 187 -15.06 -4.32 12.34
N ARG A 188 -14.61 -3.24 13.00
CA ARG A 188 -15.16 -2.79 14.29
C ARG A 188 -16.66 -2.48 14.29
N TRP A 189 -17.26 -2.21 13.13
CA TRP A 189 -18.69 -1.94 12.99
C TRP A 189 -19.52 -3.22 12.86
N ASN A 190 -18.89 -4.40 12.87
CA ASN A 190 -19.51 -5.70 12.86
C ASN A 190 -19.21 -6.44 14.18
N PRO A 191 -20.20 -6.64 15.09
CA PRO A 191 -19.98 -7.33 16.36
C PRO A 191 -19.42 -8.75 16.22
N ALA A 192 -19.73 -9.45 15.11
CA ALA A 192 -19.19 -10.78 14.86
C ALA A 192 -17.67 -10.75 14.57
N TYR A 193 -17.13 -9.61 14.10
CA TYR A 193 -15.70 -9.47 13.86
C TYR A 193 -14.89 -9.57 15.15
N TYR A 194 -15.45 -9.10 16.29
CA TYR A 194 -14.80 -9.28 17.59
C TYR A 194 -14.66 -10.76 17.99
N LEU A 195 -15.67 -11.57 17.68
CA LEU A 195 -15.60 -13.02 17.91
C LEU A 195 -14.55 -13.67 17.01
N LEU A 196 -14.49 -13.28 15.73
CA LEU A 196 -13.45 -13.75 14.80
C LEU A 196 -12.06 -13.35 15.29
N TYR A 197 -11.86 -12.10 15.71
CA TYR A 197 -10.62 -11.63 16.31
C TYR A 197 -10.19 -12.48 17.52
N LYS A 198 -11.13 -12.90 18.37
CA LYS A 198 -10.81 -13.71 19.56
C LYS A 198 -10.61 -15.20 19.28
N LEU A 199 -11.31 -15.76 18.29
CA LEU A 199 -11.43 -17.22 18.13
C LEU A 199 -10.85 -17.75 16.82
N ALA A 200 -10.85 -16.95 15.76
CA ALA A 200 -10.41 -17.39 14.44
C ALA A 200 -8.91 -17.08 14.23
N PRO A 201 -8.10 -18.07 13.85
CA PRO A 201 -6.66 -17.88 13.69
C PRO A 201 -6.36 -16.86 12.59
N GLY A 202 -5.51 -15.88 12.91
CA GLY A 202 -5.00 -14.88 11.96
C GLY A 202 -5.76 -13.56 11.91
N PHE A 203 -6.95 -13.46 12.52
CA PHE A 203 -7.73 -12.20 12.55
C PHE A 203 -7.13 -11.13 13.46
N ASP A 204 -6.21 -11.51 14.35
CA ASP A 204 -5.42 -10.66 15.23
C ASP A 204 -4.04 -10.29 14.65
N LEU A 205 -3.65 -10.84 13.49
CA LEU A 205 -2.32 -10.61 12.92
C LEU A 205 -2.25 -9.38 12.00
N PHE A 206 -3.39 -8.94 11.46
CA PHE A 206 -3.43 -7.93 10.40
C PHE A 206 -4.35 -6.76 10.73
N ARG A 207 -3.93 -5.56 10.28
CA ARG A 207 -4.74 -4.34 10.27
C ARG A 207 -5.53 -4.21 8.96
N ALA A 208 -6.40 -3.22 8.85
CA ALA A 208 -7.19 -2.90 7.66
C ALA A 208 -8.19 -3.97 7.21
N PRO A 209 -9.29 -4.18 7.98
CA PRO A 209 -10.40 -5.02 7.54
C PRO A 209 -10.95 -4.63 6.17
N ALA A 210 -10.87 -3.36 5.74
CA ALA A 210 -11.31 -2.94 4.40
C ALA A 210 -10.74 -3.81 3.25
N ARG A 211 -9.57 -4.42 3.41
CA ARG A 211 -8.97 -5.34 2.43
C ARG A 211 -9.81 -6.60 2.14
N TRP A 212 -10.71 -6.98 3.05
CA TRP A 212 -11.70 -8.04 2.79
C TRP A 212 -12.61 -7.72 1.61
N MET A 213 -12.69 -6.46 1.17
CA MET A 213 -13.38 -6.06 -0.06
C MET A 213 -12.82 -6.74 -1.32
N MET A 214 -11.64 -7.37 -1.27
CA MET A 214 -11.16 -8.25 -2.34
C MET A 214 -12.10 -9.46 -2.57
N LEU A 215 -12.73 -10.00 -1.52
CA LEU A 215 -13.76 -11.03 -1.68
C LEU A 215 -15.03 -10.44 -2.30
N TYR A 216 -15.33 -9.17 -1.96
CA TYR A 216 -16.46 -8.47 -2.56
C TYR A 216 -16.28 -8.27 -4.06
N THR A 217 -15.10 -7.81 -4.50
CA THR A 217 -14.81 -7.58 -5.93
C THR A 217 -14.86 -8.89 -6.71
N LEU A 218 -14.35 -10.00 -6.15
CA LEU A 218 -14.49 -11.33 -6.74
C LEU A 218 -15.96 -11.75 -6.89
N GLY A 219 -16.74 -11.63 -5.81
CA GLY A 219 -18.16 -11.99 -5.82
C GLY A 219 -18.97 -11.19 -6.84
N MET A 220 -18.74 -9.88 -6.88
CA MET A 220 -19.37 -8.98 -7.85
C MET A 220 -18.94 -9.24 -9.28
N ALA A 221 -17.68 -9.61 -9.53
CA ALA A 221 -17.23 -10.00 -10.86
C ALA A 221 -17.96 -11.26 -11.37
N VAL A 222 -18.16 -12.26 -10.51
CA VAL A 222 -18.94 -13.46 -10.85
C VAL A 222 -20.41 -13.13 -11.10
N LEU A 223 -21.00 -12.24 -10.30
CA LEU A 223 -22.37 -11.75 -10.52
C LEU A 223 -22.49 -11.00 -11.85
N ALA A 224 -21.55 -10.10 -12.16
CA ALA A 224 -21.55 -9.36 -13.41
C ALA A 224 -21.40 -10.30 -14.63
N GLY A 225 -20.48 -11.27 -14.57
CA GLY A 225 -20.33 -12.30 -15.60
C GLY A 225 -21.59 -13.14 -15.78
N SER A 226 -22.20 -13.57 -14.67
CA SER A 226 -23.48 -14.31 -14.69
C SER A 226 -24.61 -13.48 -15.30
N GLY A 227 -24.64 -12.17 -15.02
CA GLY A 227 -25.60 -11.24 -15.60
C GLY A 227 -25.44 -11.11 -17.11
N LEU A 228 -24.19 -10.97 -17.57
CA LEU A 228 -23.84 -10.93 -18.99
C LEU A 228 -24.27 -12.21 -19.71
N ASP A 229 -23.97 -13.38 -19.14
CA ASP A 229 -24.35 -14.68 -19.69
C ASP A 229 -25.87 -14.81 -19.83
N LEU A 230 -26.63 -14.39 -18.81
CA LEU A 230 -28.10 -14.41 -18.83
C LEU A 230 -28.69 -13.46 -19.89
N MET A 231 -28.09 -12.28 -20.08
CA MET A 231 -28.51 -11.35 -21.13
C MET A 231 -28.18 -11.90 -22.53
N ALA A 232 -26.96 -12.41 -22.72
CA ALA A 232 -26.51 -12.99 -23.98
C ALA A 232 -27.34 -14.23 -24.36
N ALA A 233 -27.74 -15.05 -23.39
CA ALA A 233 -28.57 -16.22 -23.61
C ALA A 233 -29.93 -15.90 -24.25
N ARG A 234 -30.47 -14.68 -24.05
CA ARG A 234 -31.72 -14.22 -24.69
C ARG A 234 -31.58 -13.92 -26.17
N LEU A 235 -30.35 -13.77 -26.66
CA LEU A 235 -30.08 -13.54 -28.08
C LEU A 235 -30.05 -14.89 -28.82
N ALA A 236 -30.90 -15.03 -29.84
CA ALA A 236 -31.09 -16.29 -30.56
C ALA A 236 -29.89 -16.68 -31.44
N ARG A 237 -29.17 -15.71 -32.00
CA ARG A 237 -28.06 -15.94 -32.94
C ARG A 237 -26.69 -15.80 -32.25
N ALA A 238 -25.77 -16.71 -32.53
CA ALA A 238 -24.40 -16.67 -32.02
C ALA A 238 -23.69 -15.34 -32.37
N ARG A 239 -23.82 -14.87 -33.63
CA ARG A 239 -23.30 -13.57 -34.05
C ARG A 239 -23.83 -12.40 -33.21
N SER A 240 -25.12 -12.43 -32.86
CA SER A 240 -25.71 -11.40 -32.00
C SER A 240 -25.13 -11.42 -30.58
N ARG A 241 -24.81 -12.61 -30.04
CA ARG A 241 -24.14 -12.74 -28.74
C ARG A 241 -22.74 -12.16 -28.76
N THR A 242 -21.96 -12.45 -29.80
CA THR A 242 -20.60 -11.89 -29.96
C THR A 242 -20.65 -10.37 -30.11
N VAL A 243 -21.56 -9.83 -30.91
CA VAL A 243 -21.73 -8.37 -31.07
C VAL A 243 -22.17 -7.72 -29.76
N PHE A 244 -23.09 -8.34 -29.01
CA PHE A 244 -23.51 -7.85 -27.70
C PHE A 244 -22.36 -7.85 -26.69
N ALA A 245 -21.62 -8.96 -26.58
CA ALA A 245 -20.46 -9.05 -25.70
C ALA A 245 -19.41 -8.00 -26.07
N ALA A 246 -19.10 -7.83 -27.36
CA ALA A 246 -18.17 -6.80 -27.83
C ALA A 246 -18.66 -5.39 -27.51
N ALA A 247 -19.96 -5.10 -27.69
CA ALA A 247 -20.54 -3.81 -27.33
C ALA A 247 -20.43 -3.54 -25.82
N VAL A 248 -20.72 -4.54 -24.98
CA VAL A 248 -20.54 -4.41 -23.52
C VAL A 248 -19.07 -4.20 -23.17
N SER A 249 -18.13 -4.93 -23.78
CA SER A 249 -16.70 -4.72 -23.56
C SER A 249 -16.24 -3.31 -23.96
N VAL A 250 -16.75 -2.77 -25.08
CA VAL A 250 -16.48 -1.38 -25.48
C VAL A 250 -17.05 -0.39 -24.46
N LEU A 251 -18.27 -0.62 -23.97
CA LEU A 251 -18.86 0.24 -22.95
C LEU A 251 -18.06 0.20 -21.64
N ILE A 252 -17.59 -0.98 -21.21
CA ILE A 252 -16.71 -1.13 -20.04
C ILE A 252 -15.40 -0.37 -20.26
N ALA A 253 -14.78 -0.51 -21.43
CA ALA A 253 -13.56 0.21 -21.75
C ALA A 253 -13.77 1.73 -21.75
N LEU A 254 -14.87 2.23 -22.33
CA LEU A 254 -15.23 3.65 -22.32
C LEU A 254 -15.45 4.15 -20.88
N GLU A 255 -16.18 3.40 -20.07
CA GLU A 255 -16.38 3.70 -18.66
C GLU A 255 -15.05 3.78 -17.91
N MET A 256 -14.15 2.81 -18.11
CA MET A 256 -12.84 2.82 -17.47
C MET A 256 -12.01 4.03 -17.91
N VAL A 257 -12.05 4.41 -19.19
CA VAL A 257 -11.38 5.63 -19.68
C VAL A 257 -11.95 6.88 -19.04
N VAL A 258 -13.27 6.98 -18.88
CA VAL A 258 -13.90 8.13 -18.20
C VAL A 258 -13.52 8.15 -16.72
N ALA A 259 -13.59 7.01 -16.02
CA ALA A 259 -13.20 6.90 -14.62
C ALA A 259 -11.71 7.20 -14.41
N SER A 260 -10.84 6.79 -15.35
CA SER A 260 -9.41 7.05 -15.27
C SER A 260 -9.07 8.53 -15.37
N ARG A 261 -9.95 9.38 -15.96
CA ARG A 261 -9.70 10.82 -16.04
C ARG A 261 -9.56 11.51 -14.68
N ALA A 262 -10.09 10.90 -13.64
CA ALA A 262 -9.98 11.37 -12.26
C ALA A 262 -8.67 10.98 -11.55
N LEU A 263 -7.88 10.08 -12.13
CA LEU A 263 -6.67 9.56 -11.49
C LEU A 263 -5.47 10.50 -11.72
N PRO A 264 -4.47 10.50 -10.82
CA PRO A 264 -3.32 11.42 -10.89
C PRO A 264 -2.55 11.44 -12.22
N HIS A 265 -2.59 10.37 -13.03
CA HIS A 265 -1.89 10.34 -14.32
C HIS A 265 -2.42 11.35 -15.35
N THR A 266 -3.62 11.91 -15.17
CA THR A 266 -4.13 13.00 -16.02
C THR A 266 -3.68 14.37 -15.57
N GLN A 267 -3.09 14.47 -14.38
CA GLN A 267 -2.52 15.69 -13.83
C GLN A 267 -1.02 15.64 -14.06
N THR A 268 -0.61 15.89 -15.31
CA THR A 268 0.82 15.87 -15.67
C THR A 268 1.46 17.22 -15.38
N THR A 269 2.70 17.19 -14.93
CA THR A 269 3.55 18.38 -14.76
C THR A 269 4.78 18.31 -15.66
N ALA A 270 5.66 19.30 -15.55
CA ALA A 270 6.86 19.44 -16.35
C ALA A 270 7.86 18.29 -16.07
N PRO A 271 8.61 17.82 -17.09
CA PRO A 271 9.58 16.72 -16.95
C PRO A 271 10.68 17.00 -15.91
N GLN A 272 10.97 18.26 -15.64
CA GLN A 272 11.92 18.73 -14.62
C GLN A 272 11.60 18.15 -13.24
N ALA A 273 10.33 17.85 -12.94
CA ALA A 273 9.91 17.18 -11.71
C ALA A 273 10.62 15.84 -11.43
N VAL A 274 11.21 15.21 -12.45
CA VAL A 274 11.93 13.93 -12.34
C VAL A 274 13.36 14.04 -12.85
N TYR A 275 13.58 14.73 -13.97
CA TYR A 275 14.85 14.70 -14.69
C TYR A 275 15.85 15.78 -14.28
N ASP A 276 15.39 16.88 -13.68
CA ASP A 276 16.31 17.89 -13.17
C ASP A 276 16.86 17.47 -11.81
N VAL A 277 18.12 17.82 -11.57
CA VAL A 277 18.80 17.55 -10.31
C VAL A 277 18.81 18.82 -9.49
N ARG A 278 18.18 18.77 -8.32
CA ARG A 278 18.16 19.87 -7.34
C ARG A 278 19.49 20.05 -6.62
N THR A 279 19.65 21.16 -5.89
CA THR A 279 20.92 21.59 -5.29
C THR A 279 21.48 20.56 -4.31
N ALA A 280 20.71 20.13 -3.31
CA ALA A 280 21.17 19.16 -2.33
C ALA A 280 21.53 17.79 -2.96
N PRO A 281 20.70 17.22 -3.85
CA PRO A 281 21.07 16.04 -4.61
C PRO A 281 22.31 16.20 -5.49
N ALA A 282 22.45 17.33 -6.19
CA ALA A 282 23.62 17.61 -7.02
C ALA A 282 24.89 17.62 -6.18
N PHE A 283 24.85 18.25 -5.00
CA PHE A 283 25.94 18.25 -4.05
C PHE A 283 26.30 16.82 -3.62
N LEU A 284 25.31 16.02 -3.19
CA LEU A 284 25.53 14.64 -2.78
C LEU A 284 26.07 13.76 -3.89
N LEU A 285 25.59 13.92 -5.13
CA LEU A 285 26.03 13.15 -6.29
C LEU A 285 27.43 13.56 -6.78
N SER A 286 27.85 14.80 -6.50
CA SER A 286 29.17 15.33 -6.87
C SER A 286 30.30 14.95 -5.90
N ASP A 287 29.98 14.32 -4.77
CA ASP A 287 30.97 13.88 -3.79
C ASP A 287 31.95 12.86 -4.40
N PRO A 288 33.25 13.20 -4.49
CA PRO A 288 34.26 12.32 -5.07
C PRO A 288 34.38 10.96 -4.38
N GLU A 289 34.14 10.89 -3.06
CA GLU A 289 34.23 9.63 -2.31
C GLU A 289 33.20 8.60 -2.80
N ARG A 290 32.03 9.07 -3.24
CA ARG A 290 30.96 8.20 -3.77
C ARG A 290 31.33 7.56 -5.10
N GLY A 291 32.08 8.28 -5.93
CA GLY A 291 32.58 7.76 -7.20
C GLY A 291 33.59 6.61 -7.01
N VAL A 292 34.30 6.58 -5.88
CA VAL A 292 35.34 5.59 -5.57
C VAL A 292 34.76 4.38 -4.83
N LEU A 293 33.95 4.60 -3.79
CA LEU A 293 33.45 3.53 -2.90
C LEU A 293 32.20 2.82 -3.44
N GLY A 294 31.53 3.41 -4.44
CA GLY A 294 30.21 3.00 -4.88
C GLY A 294 29.13 3.27 -3.82
N ALA A 295 27.86 3.13 -4.20
CA ALA A 295 26.74 3.49 -3.33
C ALA A 295 26.80 2.80 -1.95
N ALA A 296 27.06 1.49 -1.89
CA ALA A 296 27.05 0.73 -0.63
C ALA A 296 28.18 1.10 0.35
N GLY A 297 29.31 1.63 -0.14
CA GLY A 297 30.45 2.03 0.68
C GLY A 297 30.45 3.51 1.07
N SER A 298 29.64 4.33 0.41
CA SER A 298 29.58 5.77 0.65
C SER A 298 28.84 6.16 1.93
N GLY A 299 29.15 7.35 2.48
CA GLY A 299 28.47 7.90 3.64
C GLY A 299 26.99 8.17 3.38
N ARG A 300 26.18 8.05 4.43
CA ARG A 300 24.74 8.25 4.36
C ARG A 300 24.38 9.72 4.54
N PHE A 301 23.19 10.08 4.09
CA PHE A 301 22.55 11.34 4.50
C PHE A 301 21.34 11.09 5.39
N LEU A 302 21.06 12.03 6.27
CA LEU A 302 19.80 12.17 6.99
C LEU A 302 19.16 13.48 6.54
N SER A 303 17.91 13.44 6.08
CA SER A 303 17.19 14.69 5.82
C SER A 303 16.21 14.92 6.95
N MET A 304 16.20 16.13 7.51
CA MET A 304 15.30 16.55 8.59
C MET A 304 14.23 17.53 8.11
N SER A 305 14.26 17.87 6.82
CA SER A 305 13.30 18.77 6.19
C SER A 305 12.01 18.09 5.82
N THR A 306 10.92 18.85 5.93
CA THR A 306 9.64 18.53 5.29
C THR A 306 9.60 19.20 3.91
N ILE A 307 8.48 19.09 3.18
CA ILE A 307 8.28 19.80 1.90
C ILE A 307 7.59 21.17 2.07
N THR A 308 7.66 21.79 3.25
CA THR A 308 6.96 23.06 3.53
C THR A 308 7.79 24.31 3.23
N PHE A 309 9.07 24.17 2.88
CA PHE A 309 9.96 25.28 2.53
C PHE A 309 9.69 25.84 1.13
N ASP A 310 10.19 27.03 0.83
CA ASP A 310 10.26 27.58 -0.53
C ASP A 310 11.57 27.12 -1.19
N PRO A 311 11.54 26.59 -2.43
CA PRO A 311 12.75 26.06 -3.09
C PRO A 311 13.79 27.14 -3.47
N GLY A 312 13.46 28.42 -3.32
CA GLY A 312 14.34 29.57 -3.52
C GLY A 312 14.29 30.15 -4.94
N ASP A 313 13.98 29.32 -5.94
CA ASP A 313 13.86 29.67 -7.37
C ASP A 313 12.41 29.71 -7.86
N MET A 314 11.43 29.63 -6.95
CA MET A 314 10.01 29.56 -7.31
C MET A 314 9.54 30.77 -8.12
N ALA A 315 10.04 31.97 -7.82
CA ALA A 315 9.67 33.19 -8.55
C ALA A 315 10.15 33.15 -10.02
N ASP A 316 11.34 32.61 -10.27
CA ASP A 316 11.87 32.46 -11.62
C ASP A 316 11.15 31.35 -12.39
N LEU A 317 10.91 30.21 -11.74
CA LEU A 317 10.11 29.12 -12.31
C LEU A 317 8.69 29.58 -12.66
N ARG A 318 8.06 30.37 -11.80
CA ARG A 318 6.74 30.97 -12.04
C ARG A 318 6.78 31.86 -13.28
N ARG A 319 7.77 32.76 -13.37
CA ARG A 319 7.93 33.65 -14.53
C ARG A 319 8.11 32.88 -15.84
N ILE A 320 8.91 31.81 -15.82
CA ILE A 320 9.26 31.02 -17.02
C ILE A 320 8.11 30.10 -17.45
N LEU A 321 7.49 29.39 -16.50
CA LEU A 321 6.59 28.28 -16.80
C LEU A 321 5.11 28.64 -16.73
N LEU A 322 4.73 29.60 -15.88
CA LEU A 322 3.33 29.98 -15.66
C LEU A 322 2.99 31.33 -16.29
N GLU A 323 3.88 32.33 -16.18
CA GLU A 323 3.63 33.70 -16.64
C GLU A 323 4.16 33.98 -18.06
N SER A 324 4.72 32.95 -18.73
CA SER A 324 5.10 33.04 -20.14
C SER A 324 3.86 33.21 -21.04
N ASP A 325 4.07 33.76 -22.25
CA ASP A 325 3.01 33.89 -23.26
C ASP A 325 3.37 33.09 -24.53
N PRO A 326 2.67 31.98 -24.83
CA PRO A 326 1.61 31.36 -24.01
C PRO A 326 2.19 30.64 -22.77
N PRO A 327 1.39 30.47 -21.69
CA PRO A 327 1.82 29.73 -20.51
C PRO A 327 2.20 28.29 -20.85
N GLN A 328 3.35 27.83 -20.34
CA GLN A 328 3.80 26.45 -20.55
C GLN A 328 3.08 25.46 -19.62
N LEU A 329 2.69 25.89 -18.42
CA LEU A 329 1.98 25.11 -17.42
C LEU A 329 0.72 25.85 -16.94
N THR A 330 -0.29 25.08 -16.54
CA THR A 330 -1.41 25.56 -15.73
C THR A 330 -0.99 25.71 -14.27
N GLU A 331 -1.68 26.53 -13.47
CA GLU A 331 -1.41 26.71 -12.02
C GLU A 331 -1.29 25.36 -11.28
N SER A 332 -2.22 24.43 -11.50
CA SER A 332 -2.20 23.12 -10.83
C SER A 332 -0.99 22.25 -11.21
N ALA A 333 -0.59 22.28 -12.48
CA ALA A 333 0.61 21.60 -12.95
C ALA A 333 1.87 22.25 -12.37
N PHE A 334 1.90 23.57 -12.25
CA PHE A 334 3.00 24.29 -11.58
C PHE A 334 3.09 23.93 -10.10
N ASP A 335 1.98 23.88 -9.37
CA ASP A 335 1.97 23.47 -7.96
C ASP A 335 2.53 22.05 -7.78
N GLN A 336 2.16 21.12 -8.67
CA GLN A 336 2.71 19.77 -8.68
C GLN A 336 4.20 19.73 -8.99
N LEU A 337 4.69 20.58 -9.90
CA LEU A 337 6.11 20.72 -10.16
C LEU A 337 6.82 21.15 -8.88
N ILE A 338 6.33 22.20 -8.22
CA ILE A 338 6.94 22.73 -7.00
C ILE A 338 6.97 21.67 -5.88
N VAL A 339 5.88 20.92 -5.67
CA VAL A 339 5.85 19.81 -4.70
C VAL A 339 6.90 18.74 -5.06
N ALA A 340 7.00 18.37 -6.33
CA ALA A 340 7.98 17.38 -6.79
C ALA A 340 9.43 17.86 -6.61
N LEU A 341 9.74 19.12 -6.96
CA LEU A 341 11.06 19.71 -6.78
C LEU A 341 11.46 19.76 -5.28
N LYS A 342 10.52 20.08 -4.39
CA LYS A 342 10.78 20.01 -2.93
C LYS A 342 11.08 18.58 -2.47
N GLY A 343 10.35 17.59 -2.98
CA GLY A 343 10.62 16.18 -2.73
C GLY A 343 12.01 15.74 -3.23
N GLN A 344 12.41 16.21 -4.42
CA GLN A 344 13.75 16.01 -4.97
C GLN A 344 14.84 16.60 -4.07
N GLU A 345 14.68 17.85 -3.62
CA GLU A 345 15.66 18.54 -2.75
C GLU A 345 15.98 17.74 -1.49
N ILE A 346 14.95 17.11 -0.90
CA ILE A 346 15.09 16.34 0.34
C ILE A 346 15.30 14.84 0.10
N LEU A 347 15.36 14.41 -1.16
CA LEU A 347 15.43 13.02 -1.60
C LEU A 347 14.34 12.15 -0.96
N ALA A 348 13.07 12.56 -1.04
CA ALA A 348 11.96 11.74 -0.52
C ALA A 348 10.65 11.92 -1.31
N PRO A 349 9.78 10.90 -1.33
CA PRO A 349 10.02 9.53 -0.83
C PRO A 349 10.73 8.65 -1.88
N ASN A 350 11.57 7.71 -1.45
CA ASN A 350 12.23 6.66 -2.26
C ASN A 350 13.14 7.15 -3.41
N LEU A 351 13.28 8.46 -3.61
CA LEU A 351 14.30 9.06 -4.47
C LEU A 351 15.75 8.67 -4.11
N PRO A 352 16.13 8.33 -2.85
CA PRO A 352 17.48 7.85 -2.55
C PRO A 352 17.78 6.54 -3.29
N LEU A 353 16.78 5.67 -3.47
CA LEU A 353 16.91 4.43 -4.24
C LEU A 353 17.04 4.71 -5.74
N LEU A 354 16.26 5.65 -6.27
CA LEU A 354 16.32 6.05 -7.68
C LEU A 354 17.70 6.59 -8.05
N TRP A 355 18.26 7.46 -7.23
CA TRP A 355 19.56 8.10 -7.47
C TRP A 355 20.73 7.36 -6.83
N ARG A 356 20.47 6.21 -6.19
CA ARG A 356 21.48 5.37 -5.53
C ARG A 356 22.31 6.14 -4.49
N VAL A 357 21.68 7.06 -3.79
CA VAL A 357 22.28 7.82 -2.68
C VAL A 357 21.84 7.16 -1.37
N PRO A 358 22.75 6.61 -0.55
CA PRO A 358 22.38 5.99 0.72
C PRO A 358 21.74 6.98 1.70
N ALA A 359 20.47 6.75 2.04
CA ALA A 359 19.79 7.43 3.14
C ALA A 359 19.88 6.61 4.42
N VAL A 360 19.74 7.24 5.59
CA VAL A 360 19.56 6.53 6.87
C VAL A 360 18.31 5.65 6.85
N ASP A 361 17.20 6.17 6.34
CA ASP A 361 15.91 5.46 6.28
C ASP A 361 15.89 4.38 5.17
N GLY A 362 16.77 4.51 4.17
CA GLY A 362 16.85 3.58 3.04
C GLY A 362 15.59 3.59 2.18
N PHE A 363 14.69 2.62 2.42
CA PHE A 363 13.39 2.54 1.75
C PHE A 363 12.35 3.30 2.56
N ASP A 364 11.73 4.30 1.96
CA ASP A 364 10.78 5.22 2.59
C ASP A 364 9.37 4.62 2.78
N GLY A 365 9.26 3.29 2.92
CA GLY A 365 8.00 2.57 3.13
C GLY A 365 8.00 1.71 4.40
N GLY A 366 6.80 1.34 4.86
CA GLY A 366 6.56 0.69 6.15
C GLY A 366 7.09 -0.75 6.26
N VAL A 367 8.40 -0.90 6.42
CA VAL A 367 9.01 -2.14 6.92
C VAL A 367 8.85 -2.15 8.44
N LEU A 368 8.31 -3.24 8.99
CA LEU A 368 8.20 -3.38 10.44
C LEU A 368 9.59 -3.57 11.04
N PRO A 369 10.05 -2.66 11.91
CA PRO A 369 11.35 -2.81 12.53
C PRO A 369 11.33 -3.88 13.61
N LEU A 370 12.52 -4.41 13.89
CA LEU A 370 12.76 -5.25 15.05
C LEU A 370 12.71 -4.39 16.33
N ALA A 371 12.30 -4.98 17.45
CA ALA A 371 12.27 -4.30 18.75
C ALA A 371 13.62 -3.68 19.13
N ARG A 372 14.74 -4.35 18.78
CA ARG A 372 16.09 -3.81 18.98
C ARG A 372 16.37 -2.54 18.20
N TYR A 373 15.79 -2.38 17.00
CA TYR A 373 15.96 -1.18 16.18
C TYR A 373 15.18 -0.02 16.78
N LEU A 374 13.99 -0.26 17.31
CA LEU A 374 13.23 0.76 18.04
C LEU A 374 13.95 1.22 19.30
N GLY A 375 14.50 0.28 20.08
CA GLY A 375 15.35 0.61 21.23
C GLY A 375 16.63 1.37 20.85
N PHE A 376 17.05 1.31 19.59
CA PHE A 376 18.10 2.18 19.06
C PHE A 376 17.55 3.56 18.65
N LEU A 377 16.35 3.61 18.04
CA LEU A 377 15.69 4.88 17.68
C LEU A 377 15.36 5.75 18.91
N THR A 378 15.16 5.16 20.09
CA THR A 378 14.97 5.93 21.34
C THR A 378 16.19 6.76 21.73
N LEU A 379 17.37 6.50 21.15
CA LEU A 379 18.55 7.37 21.30
C LEU A 379 18.41 8.69 20.52
N PHE A 380 17.53 8.73 19.51
CA PHE A 380 17.30 9.90 18.66
C PHE A 380 15.98 10.60 18.99
N ILE A 381 14.96 9.84 19.40
CA ILE A 381 13.59 10.30 19.59
C ILE A 381 13.12 9.92 21.00
N PRO A 382 12.54 10.85 21.78
CA PRO A 382 11.93 10.51 23.07
C PRO A 382 10.90 9.38 22.94
N GLU A 383 10.85 8.47 23.90
CA GLU A 383 10.00 7.28 23.83
C GLU A 383 8.51 7.63 23.69
N GLU A 384 8.04 8.72 24.32
CA GLU A 384 6.66 9.20 24.17
C GLU A 384 6.29 9.71 22.76
N GLN A 385 7.28 10.00 21.92
CA GLN A 385 7.11 10.56 20.57
C GLN A 385 7.44 9.55 19.48
N LEU A 386 8.03 8.40 19.82
CA LEU A 386 8.45 7.38 18.87
C LEU A 386 7.24 6.68 18.26
N VAL A 387 7.08 6.84 16.95
CA VAL A 387 6.14 6.09 16.12
C VAL A 387 6.86 4.86 15.56
N PRO A 388 6.46 3.64 15.96
CA PRO A 388 7.27 2.46 15.68
C PRO A 388 7.44 2.10 14.19
N ASP A 389 6.48 2.42 13.33
CA ASP A 389 6.56 2.23 11.87
C ASP A 389 6.91 3.52 11.11
N GLY A 390 7.28 4.58 11.82
CA GLY A 390 7.70 5.86 11.24
C GLY A 390 9.16 5.85 10.78
N ARG A 391 9.47 6.71 9.81
CA ARG A 391 10.85 6.97 9.36
C ARG A 391 11.57 7.91 10.32
N LEU A 392 12.88 7.78 10.45
CA LEU A 392 13.69 8.65 11.33
C LEU A 392 13.56 10.12 10.89
N ARG A 393 13.62 10.39 9.58
CA ARG A 393 13.49 11.75 9.02
C ARG A 393 12.22 12.51 9.42
N GLU A 394 11.13 11.79 9.71
CA GLU A 394 9.83 12.41 10.01
C GLU A 394 9.63 12.67 11.50
N GLN A 395 10.46 12.06 12.33
CA GLN A 395 10.29 12.03 13.79
C GLN A 395 11.38 12.84 14.51
N VAL A 396 12.56 13.01 13.91
CA VAL A 396 13.64 13.81 14.48
C VAL A 396 13.37 15.30 14.29
N ALA A 397 13.24 16.03 15.39
CA ALA A 397 12.93 17.46 15.37
C ALA A 397 14.15 18.38 15.61
N GLN A 398 15.21 17.86 16.22
CA GLN A 398 16.44 18.59 16.59
C GLN A 398 17.66 17.86 16.03
N MET A 399 18.77 18.57 15.83
CA MET A 399 19.99 17.97 15.31
C MET A 399 20.47 16.84 16.25
N PRO A 400 20.54 15.58 15.79
CA PRO A 400 21.02 14.50 16.63
C PRO A 400 22.48 14.71 17.03
N ASN A 401 22.88 14.11 18.16
CA ASN A 401 24.27 14.13 18.58
C ASN A 401 25.19 13.58 17.49
N ALA A 402 26.28 14.27 17.18
CA ALA A 402 27.24 13.86 16.14
C ALA A 402 27.77 12.43 16.33
N ARG A 403 27.90 11.95 17.57
CA ARG A 403 28.29 10.55 17.84
C ARG A 403 27.26 9.55 17.33
N LEU A 404 25.97 9.85 17.49
CA LEU A 404 24.89 9.00 17.00
C LEU A 404 24.81 9.01 15.47
N LEU A 405 25.02 10.18 14.85
CA LEU A 405 25.14 10.31 13.39
C LEU A 405 26.30 9.47 12.85
N ASN A 406 27.47 9.53 13.52
CA ASN A 406 28.64 8.73 13.15
C ASN A 406 28.40 7.21 13.26
N LEU A 407 27.64 6.74 14.26
CA LEU A 407 27.26 5.32 14.38
C LEU A 407 26.44 4.82 13.17
N LEU A 408 25.70 5.72 12.53
CA LEU A 408 24.93 5.45 11.32
C LEU A 408 25.70 5.74 10.02
N ASN A 409 26.97 6.12 10.12
CA ASN A 409 27.79 6.59 9.01
C ASN A 409 27.14 7.76 8.25
N VAL A 410 26.49 8.68 8.98
CA VAL A 410 25.89 9.88 8.40
C VAL A 410 26.97 10.94 8.21
N GLN A 411 27.21 11.31 6.95
CA GLN A 411 28.15 12.37 6.58
C GLN A 411 27.43 13.68 6.23
N TYR A 412 26.16 13.59 5.81
CA TYR A 412 25.40 14.73 5.31
C TYR A 412 24.07 14.85 6.04
N VAL A 413 23.71 16.06 6.44
CA VAL A 413 22.38 16.37 6.95
C VAL A 413 21.73 17.41 6.03
N ILE A 414 20.55 17.09 5.50
CA ILE A 414 19.76 18.03 4.71
C ILE A 414 18.75 18.68 5.65
N THR A 415 18.78 20.02 5.73
CA THR A 415 17.85 20.79 6.55
C THR A 415 17.27 22.00 5.81
N ASP A 416 16.24 22.61 6.39
CA ASP A 416 15.57 23.81 5.91
C ASP A 416 15.54 24.88 7.01
N LYS A 417 15.15 26.10 6.61
CA LYS A 417 15.13 27.28 7.49
C LYS A 417 13.74 27.64 8.02
N VAL A 418 12.75 26.76 7.85
CA VAL A 418 11.34 27.07 8.17
C VAL A 418 11.13 27.24 9.68
N ARG A 419 11.96 26.59 10.50
CA ARG A 419 11.88 26.64 11.97
C ARG A 419 12.79 27.68 12.62
N ASP A 420 13.56 28.42 11.82
CA ASP A 420 14.52 29.40 12.32
C ASP A 420 13.82 30.72 12.67
N LEU A 421 14.46 31.51 13.53
CA LEU A 421 13.93 32.78 14.00
C LEU A 421 14.71 33.93 13.36
N TRP A 422 13.98 34.88 12.80
CA TRP A 422 14.50 36.20 12.51
C TRP A 422 13.98 37.16 13.58
N PHE A 423 14.88 37.74 14.36
CA PHE A 423 14.55 38.68 15.42
C PHE A 423 15.48 39.89 15.34
N ASP A 424 14.91 41.09 15.24
CA ASP A 424 15.63 42.37 15.08
C ASP A 424 16.69 42.37 13.95
N GLY A 425 16.39 41.69 12.83
CA GLY A 425 17.31 41.59 11.69
C GLY A 425 18.46 40.60 11.86
N VAL A 426 18.49 39.87 12.99
CA VAL A 426 19.46 38.82 13.27
C VAL A 426 18.81 37.46 13.02
N TYR A 427 19.52 36.59 12.31
CA TYR A 427 19.13 35.21 12.03
C TYR A 427 19.59 34.29 13.16
N TYR A 428 18.67 33.49 13.68
CA TYR A 428 18.90 32.49 14.69
C TYR A 428 18.52 31.11 14.15
N ASP A 429 19.53 30.30 13.87
CA ASP A 429 19.37 28.86 13.63
C ASP A 429 18.87 28.21 14.92
N ARG A 430 17.70 27.58 14.86
CA ARG A 430 17.08 26.92 16.03
C ARG A 430 17.31 25.41 16.07
N GLN A 431 18.00 24.86 15.08
CA GLN A 431 18.23 23.44 14.91
C GLN A 431 19.60 23.02 15.43
N ILE A 432 20.60 23.89 15.30
CA ILE A 432 21.94 23.70 15.87
C ILE A 432 22.05 24.50 17.17
N GLY A 433 21.88 23.80 18.29
CA GLY A 433 21.99 24.41 19.63
C GLY A 433 23.33 24.13 20.31
N ALA A 434 23.82 25.09 21.07
CA ALA A 434 24.86 24.89 22.09
C ALA A 434 24.22 24.87 23.48
N HIS A 435 24.52 23.86 24.30
CA HIS A 435 24.11 23.83 25.69
C HIS A 435 25.08 24.64 26.55
N LEU A 436 24.62 25.76 27.08
CA LEU A 436 25.33 26.52 28.11
C LEU A 436 25.09 25.84 29.47
N SER A 437 26.16 25.58 30.21
CA SER A 437 26.10 25.06 31.58
C SER A 437 26.74 26.07 32.55
N ALA A 438 26.54 25.90 33.86
CA ALA A 438 27.21 26.74 34.86
C ALA A 438 28.75 26.66 34.75
N ASP A 439 29.27 25.52 34.27
CA ASP A 439 30.69 25.27 34.06
C ASP A 439 31.19 25.71 32.67
N SER A 440 30.28 26.08 31.77
CA SER A 440 30.57 26.55 30.41
C SER A 440 29.55 27.65 30.03
N PRO A 441 29.68 28.84 30.63
CA PRO A 441 28.73 29.95 30.42
C PRO A 441 28.87 30.60 29.04
N VAL A 442 29.93 30.25 28.30
CA VAL A 442 30.20 30.67 26.93
C VAL A 442 30.55 29.43 26.12
N VAL A 443 29.91 29.27 24.97
CA VAL A 443 30.29 28.28 23.96
C VAL A 443 30.72 29.04 22.72
N GLU A 444 31.99 28.93 22.35
CA GLU A 444 32.48 29.39 21.05
C GLU A 444 32.15 28.34 20.00
N ILE A 445 31.32 28.71 19.03
CA ILE A 445 31.02 27.87 17.87
C ILE A 445 31.91 28.36 16.73
N GLU A 446 32.84 27.51 16.30
CA GLU A 446 33.68 27.79 15.15
C GLU A 446 32.83 27.65 13.87
N VAL A 447 32.37 28.77 13.33
CA VAL A 447 31.62 28.76 12.06
C VAL A 447 32.64 28.67 10.94
N ALA A 448 32.76 27.50 10.31
CA ALA A 448 33.51 27.36 9.07
C ALA A 448 32.85 28.23 7.99
N LEU A 449 33.45 29.38 7.69
CA LEU A 449 32.99 30.22 6.59
C LEU A 449 33.32 29.49 5.28
N PRO A 450 32.33 29.28 4.38
CA PRO A 450 32.55 28.59 3.11
C PRO A 450 33.51 29.36 2.18
N PHE A 451 33.73 30.65 2.45
CA PHE A 451 34.69 31.48 1.75
C PHE A 451 35.58 32.18 2.77
N PRO A 452 36.90 32.25 2.55
CA PRO A 452 37.76 33.08 3.37
C PRO A 452 37.27 34.53 3.31
N PRO A 453 37.32 35.28 4.44
CA PRO A 453 36.94 36.68 4.43
C PRO A 453 37.79 37.42 3.38
N PRO A 454 37.20 38.40 2.66
CA PRO A 454 37.93 39.17 1.67
C PRO A 454 39.17 39.76 2.35
N THR A 455 40.35 39.43 1.83
CA THR A 455 41.60 40.02 2.32
C THR A 455 41.51 41.51 2.10
N SER A 456 41.52 42.29 3.19
CA SER A 456 41.63 43.73 3.13
C SER A 456 42.90 44.09 2.35
N THR A 457 42.73 44.70 1.19
CA THR A 457 43.81 45.35 0.44
C THR A 457 43.76 46.83 0.68
#